data_AF-A0A162UUU3-F1
#
_entry.id   AF-A0A162UUU3-F1
#
_cell.length_a   1.000
_cell.length_b   1.000
_cell.length_c   1.000
_cell.angle_alpha   90.00
_cell.angle_beta   90.00
_cell.angle_gamma   90.00
#
_symmetry.space_group_name_H-M   'P 1'
#
loop_
_entity.id
_entity.type
_entity.pdbx_description
1 polymer ?
#
loop_
_entity_poly.entity_id
_entity_poly.type
_entity_poly.pdbx_seq_one_letter_code
_entity_poly.pdbx_strand_id
1 'polypeptide(L)'
;MTYIEDQILEDVILPVIYPVLKWKSIQSKDLYESVHAAILSLLTAKKPVSREVAGVYANILISSFPERINLQQLTFGYSTMTQALCDMDDAIAWLTVGHLLDKIDGLTEESQCVERSQYITVLIELMKPLSLGPFYAVYLNKLRTLVLNLETPGMQKATLKLLFETVSGTGISDMRRVETVGWFLDLKNQVGI
;
A
#
# COMPACT_ATOMS: atom_id res chain seq x y z
N MET A 1 -15.71 12.01 23.30
CA MET A 1 -15.89 11.07 22.17
C MET A 1 -16.28 9.73 22.74
N THR A 2 -17.48 9.26 22.41
CA THR A 2 -18.00 7.97 22.85
C THR A 2 -17.16 6.87 22.20
N TYR A 3 -16.37 6.15 22.99
CA TYR A 3 -15.60 5.03 22.47
C TYR A 3 -16.58 3.92 22.09
N ILE A 4 -16.59 3.53 20.81
CA ILE A 4 -17.28 2.32 20.39
C ILE A 4 -16.51 1.15 21.01
N GLU A 5 -17.23 0.33 21.78
CA GLU A 5 -16.71 -0.89 22.37
C GLU A 5 -16.34 -1.88 21.26
N ASP A 6 -15.22 -2.57 21.43
CA ASP A 6 -14.68 -3.48 20.42
C ASP A 6 -15.68 -4.59 20.07
N GLN A 7 -16.46 -5.03 21.06
CA GLN A 7 -17.51 -6.03 20.86
C GLN A 7 -18.65 -5.53 19.95
N ILE A 8 -19.09 -4.27 20.10
CA ILE A 8 -20.12 -3.69 19.21
C ILE A 8 -19.57 -3.56 17.79
N LEU A 9 -18.30 -3.19 17.67
CA LEU A 9 -17.65 -3.08 16.38
C LEU A 9 -17.59 -4.44 15.67
N GLU A 10 -17.16 -5.49 16.36
CA GLU A 10 -17.01 -6.85 15.82
C GLU A 10 -18.35 -7.53 15.53
N ASP A 11 -19.31 -7.44 16.46
CA ASP A 11 -20.57 -8.19 16.37
C ASP A 11 -21.64 -7.48 15.52
N VAL A 12 -21.57 -6.14 15.40
CA VAL A 12 -22.65 -5.34 14.78
C VAL A 12 -22.16 -4.58 13.56
N ILE A 13 -21.03 -3.88 13.65
CA ILE A 13 -20.61 -2.94 12.60
C ILE A 13 -19.90 -3.68 11.45
N LEU A 14 -18.86 -4.46 11.75
CA LEU A 14 -18.08 -5.18 10.73
C LEU A 14 -18.93 -6.13 9.86
N PRO A 15 -19.90 -6.89 10.40
CA PRO A 15 -20.76 -7.77 9.60
C PRO A 15 -21.62 -7.01 8.58
N VAL A 16 -21.93 -5.73 8.82
CA VAL A 16 -22.66 -4.87 7.88
C VAL A 16 -21.72 -4.26 6.83
N ILE A 17 -20.48 -3.95 7.22
CA ILE A 17 -19.47 -3.35 6.34
C ILE A 17 -18.94 -4.37 5.31
N TYR A 18 -18.62 -5.60 5.73
CA TYR A 18 -17.99 -6.59 4.84
C TYR A 18 -18.79 -6.92 3.56
N PRO A 19 -20.12 -7.08 3.60
CA PRO A 19 -20.92 -7.31 2.39
C PRO A 19 -20.81 -6.15 1.38
N VAL A 20 -20.78 -4.90 1.87
CA VAL A 20 -20.68 -3.71 1.02
C VAL A 20 -19.32 -3.65 0.32
N LEU A 21 -18.23 -3.97 1.04
CA LEU A 21 -16.88 -4.05 0.45
C LEU A 21 -16.77 -5.12 -0.65
N LYS A 22 -17.60 -6.18 -0.57
CA LYS A 22 -17.61 -7.30 -1.52
C LYS A 22 -18.62 -7.11 -2.66
N TRP A 23 -19.25 -5.96 -2.78
CA TRP A 23 -20.19 -5.69 -3.87
C TRP A 23 -19.52 -5.81 -5.24
N LYS A 24 -20.11 -6.66 -6.10
CA LYS A 24 -19.63 -6.84 -7.49
C LYS A 24 -19.94 -5.62 -8.35
N SER A 25 -21.13 -5.05 -8.18
CA SER A 25 -21.57 -3.79 -8.78
C SER A 25 -21.90 -2.80 -7.67
N ILE A 26 -21.39 -1.58 -7.79
CA ILE A 26 -21.60 -0.52 -6.80
C ILE A 26 -23.05 -0.06 -6.90
N GLN A 27 -23.86 -0.39 -5.89
CA GLN A 27 -25.26 0.02 -5.84
C GLN A 27 -25.41 1.48 -5.39
N SER A 28 -24.57 1.90 -4.45
CA SER A 28 -24.48 3.28 -3.95
C SER A 28 -23.01 3.63 -3.76
N LYS A 29 -22.55 4.64 -4.49
CA LYS A 29 -21.17 5.12 -4.42
C LYS A 29 -20.85 5.71 -3.04
N ASP A 30 -21.75 6.53 -2.51
CA ASP A 30 -21.55 7.18 -1.21
C ASP A 30 -21.44 6.16 -0.08
N LEU A 31 -22.25 5.09 -0.12
CA LEU A 31 -22.18 4.03 0.88
C LEU A 31 -20.88 3.24 0.76
N TYR A 32 -20.46 2.91 -0.46
CA TYR A 32 -19.21 2.21 -0.71
C TYR A 32 -18.00 3.02 -0.21
N GLU A 33 -17.93 4.31 -0.53
CA GLU A 33 -16.87 5.20 -0.05
C GLU A 33 -16.92 5.38 1.48
N SER A 34 -18.11 5.48 2.07
CA SER A 34 -18.29 5.58 3.53
C SER A 34 -17.78 4.34 4.25
N VAL A 35 -17.98 3.16 3.67
CA VAL A 35 -17.52 1.88 4.20
C VAL A 35 -15.98 1.79 4.15
N HIS A 36 -15.35 2.21 3.06
CA HIS A 36 -13.89 2.34 3.00
C HIS A 36 -13.36 3.33 4.04
N ALA A 37 -14.00 4.49 4.21
CA ALA A 37 -13.62 5.48 5.21
C ALA A 37 -13.76 4.94 6.64
N ALA A 38 -14.80 4.14 6.92
CA ALA A 38 -15.01 3.51 8.22
C ALA A 38 -13.88 2.52 8.56
N ILE A 39 -13.47 1.68 7.61
CA ILE A 39 -12.33 0.75 7.80
C ILE A 39 -11.02 1.51 8.01
N LEU A 40 -10.76 2.57 7.24
CA LEU A 40 -9.56 3.39 7.43
C LEU A 40 -9.56 4.11 8.78
N SER A 41 -10.72 4.59 9.23
CA SER A 41 -10.88 5.20 10.56
C SER A 41 -10.63 4.17 11.67
N LEU A 42 -11.11 2.94 11.48
CA LEU A 42 -10.86 1.83 12.39
C LEU A 42 -9.36 1.50 12.51
N LEU A 43 -8.67 1.39 11.37
CA LEU A 43 -7.21 1.18 11.30
C LEU A 43 -6.47 2.32 11.99
N THR A 44 -6.83 3.56 11.69
CA THR A 44 -6.20 4.75 12.28
C THR A 44 -6.44 4.84 13.79
N ALA A 45 -7.58 4.35 14.28
CA ALA A 45 -7.88 4.23 15.70
C ALA A 45 -7.12 3.08 16.40
N LYS A 46 -6.35 2.27 15.66
CA LYS A 46 -5.48 1.18 16.15
C LYS A 46 -6.23 0.17 17.03
N LYS A 47 -7.48 -0.12 16.67
CA LYS A 47 -8.30 -1.08 17.40
C LYS A 47 -7.73 -2.50 17.27
N PRO A 48 -7.90 -3.38 18.26
CA PRO A 48 -7.33 -4.74 18.21
C PRO A 48 -7.70 -5.52 16.94
N VAL A 49 -8.95 -5.39 16.49
CA VAL A 49 -9.49 -6.02 15.27
C VAL A 49 -8.81 -5.56 13.97
N SER A 50 -8.10 -4.42 13.99
CA SER A 50 -7.34 -3.91 12.85
C SER A 50 -6.34 -4.92 12.30
N ARG A 51 -5.81 -5.80 13.15
CA ARG A 51 -4.88 -6.88 12.75
C ARG A 51 -5.51 -7.86 11.77
N GLU A 52 -6.74 -8.28 12.04
CA GLU A 52 -7.48 -9.22 11.19
C GLU A 52 -8.05 -8.51 9.95
N VAL A 53 -8.63 -7.32 10.16
CA VAL A 53 -9.24 -6.51 9.11
C VAL A 53 -8.23 -6.13 8.04
N ALA A 54 -6.98 -5.82 8.42
CA ALA A 54 -5.93 -5.40 7.49
C ALA A 54 -5.69 -6.40 6.35
N GLY A 55 -5.51 -7.69 6.66
CA GLY A 55 -5.27 -8.71 5.63
C GLY A 55 -6.44 -8.86 4.67
N VAL A 56 -7.66 -8.85 5.19
CA VAL A 56 -8.88 -8.91 4.36
C VAL A 56 -9.02 -7.66 3.50
N TYR A 57 -8.77 -6.49 4.08
CA TYR A 57 -8.90 -5.20 3.41
C TYR A 57 -7.85 -4.99 2.31
N ALA A 58 -6.61 -5.45 2.52
CA ALA A 58 -5.55 -5.45 1.51
C ALA A 58 -5.98 -6.18 0.23
N ASN A 59 -6.56 -7.37 0.39
CA ASN A 59 -7.09 -8.17 -0.72
C ASN A 59 -8.29 -7.50 -1.39
N ILE A 60 -9.18 -6.88 -0.62
CA ILE A 60 -10.32 -6.12 -1.16
C ILE A 60 -9.81 -4.97 -2.03
N LEU A 61 -8.87 -4.17 -1.54
CA LEU A 61 -8.28 -3.05 -2.29
C LEU A 61 -7.64 -3.53 -3.60
N ILE A 62 -6.87 -4.62 -3.58
CA ILE A 62 -6.29 -5.20 -4.80
C ILE A 62 -7.39 -5.64 -5.77
N SER A 63 -8.41 -6.35 -5.28
CA SER A 63 -9.50 -6.88 -6.12
C SER A 63 -10.46 -5.82 -6.66
N SER A 64 -10.52 -4.66 -6.01
CA SER A 64 -11.38 -3.54 -6.40
C SER A 64 -10.68 -2.61 -7.40
N PHE A 65 -9.36 -2.63 -7.50
CA PHE A 65 -8.62 -1.89 -8.52
C PHE A 65 -8.48 -2.73 -9.80
N PRO A 66 -8.63 -2.15 -11.01
CA PRO A 66 -8.97 -0.75 -11.31
C PRO A 66 -10.47 -0.47 -11.48
N GLU A 67 -11.34 -1.47 -11.34
CA GLU A 67 -12.75 -1.38 -11.73
C GLU A 67 -13.62 -0.49 -10.81
N ARG A 68 -13.39 -0.55 -9.50
CA ARG A 68 -14.21 0.10 -8.47
C ARG A 68 -13.51 1.25 -7.77
N ILE A 69 -12.18 1.20 -7.71
CA ILE A 69 -11.34 2.25 -7.15
C ILE A 69 -10.25 2.65 -8.13
N ASN A 70 -9.88 3.92 -8.12
CA ASN A 70 -8.77 4.42 -8.92
C ASN A 70 -7.42 4.29 -8.18
N LEU A 71 -6.33 4.60 -8.88
CA LEU A 71 -4.98 4.46 -8.33
C LEU A 71 -4.76 5.33 -7.09
N GLN A 72 -5.30 6.55 -7.06
CA GLN A 72 -5.16 7.45 -5.92
C GLN A 72 -5.84 6.87 -4.67
N GLN A 73 -7.04 6.30 -4.83
CA GLN A 73 -7.77 5.63 -3.75
C GLN A 73 -7.05 4.37 -3.27
N LEU A 74 -6.50 3.58 -4.20
CA LEU A 74 -5.69 2.40 -3.86
C LEU A 74 -4.45 2.81 -3.05
N THR A 75 -3.68 3.78 -3.54
CA THR A 75 -2.48 4.31 -2.86
C THR A 75 -2.83 4.86 -1.49
N PHE A 76 -3.87 5.69 -1.39
CA PHE A 76 -4.30 6.26 -0.12
C PHE A 76 -4.71 5.17 0.89
N GLY A 77 -5.50 4.19 0.44
CA GLY A 77 -5.94 3.08 1.27
C GLY A 77 -4.78 2.23 1.80
N TYR A 78 -3.85 1.85 0.91
CA TYR A 78 -2.67 1.06 1.27
C TYR A 78 -1.70 1.82 2.18
N SER A 79 -1.41 3.09 1.89
CA SER A 79 -0.50 3.89 2.72
C SER A 79 -1.06 4.14 4.11
N THR A 80 -2.36 4.45 4.22
CA THR A 80 -3.03 4.67 5.52
C THR A 80 -3.06 3.39 6.34
N MET A 81 -3.43 2.27 5.72
CA MET A 81 -3.43 0.95 6.36
C MET A 81 -2.01 0.56 6.83
N THR A 82 -1.01 0.68 5.97
CA THR A 82 0.37 0.32 6.29
C THR A 82 0.92 1.19 7.41
N GLN A 83 0.68 2.51 7.38
CA GLN A 83 1.09 3.43 8.45
C GLN A 83 0.48 3.04 9.80
N ALA A 84 -0.83 2.76 9.82
CA ALA A 84 -1.51 2.34 11.04
C ALA A 84 -0.93 1.03 11.60
N LEU A 85 -0.58 0.09 10.72
CA LEU A 85 -0.02 -1.20 11.10
C LEU A 85 1.43 -1.11 11.56
N CYS A 86 2.28 -0.28 10.95
CA CYS A 86 3.65 -0.06 11.43
C CYS A 86 3.67 0.40 12.90
N ASP A 87 2.68 1.21 13.29
CA ASP A 87 2.57 1.66 14.68
C ASP A 87 2.04 0.59 15.65
N MET A 88 1.51 -0.53 15.14
CA MET A 88 0.89 -1.60 15.93
C MET A 88 1.74 -2.86 15.96
N ASP A 89 2.18 -3.34 14.80
CA ASP A 89 2.90 -4.57 14.57
C ASP A 89 3.56 -4.56 13.18
N ASP A 90 4.88 -4.39 13.16
CA ASP A 90 5.69 -4.39 11.94
C ASP A 90 5.54 -5.66 11.09
N ALA A 91 5.29 -6.83 11.71
CA ALA A 91 5.15 -8.08 10.98
C ALA A 91 3.82 -8.12 10.19
N ILE A 92 2.75 -7.55 10.75
CA ILE A 92 1.45 -7.44 10.06
C ILE A 92 1.51 -6.37 8.97
N ALA A 93 2.23 -5.26 9.22
CA ALA A 93 2.51 -4.27 8.19
C ALA A 93 3.27 -4.92 7.01
N TRP A 94 4.28 -5.73 7.31
CA TRP A 94 5.04 -6.45 6.28
C TRP A 94 4.21 -7.51 5.54
N LEU A 95 3.38 -8.29 6.24
CA LEU A 95 2.45 -9.23 5.60
C LEU A 95 1.52 -8.53 4.61
N THR A 96 1.03 -7.35 4.99
CA THR A 96 0.16 -6.50 4.16
C THR A 96 0.87 -6.04 2.87
N VAL A 97 2.14 -5.65 2.98
CA VAL A 97 3.00 -5.36 1.82
C VAL A 97 3.23 -6.62 0.98
N GLY A 98 3.32 -7.78 1.61
CA GLY A 98 3.41 -9.09 0.96
C GLY A 98 2.29 -9.33 -0.05
N HIS A 99 1.03 -9.05 0.29
CA HIS A 99 -0.09 -9.17 -0.64
C HIS A 99 0.06 -8.29 -1.90
N LEU A 100 0.61 -7.09 -1.75
CA LEU A 100 0.90 -6.20 -2.88
C LEU A 100 2.05 -6.72 -3.74
N LEU A 101 3.11 -7.24 -3.11
CA LEU A 101 4.23 -7.87 -3.80
C LEU A 101 3.79 -9.12 -4.58
N ASP A 102 3.00 -10.00 -3.96
CA ASP A 102 2.46 -11.20 -4.60
C ASP A 102 1.61 -10.85 -5.84
N LYS A 103 0.82 -9.76 -5.75
CA LYS A 103 0.06 -9.26 -6.91
C LYS A 103 0.98 -8.73 -8.01
N ILE A 104 2.05 -8.02 -7.68
CA ILE A 104 3.04 -7.54 -8.66
C ILE A 104 3.76 -8.72 -9.32
N ASP A 105 4.21 -9.69 -8.53
CA ASP A 105 4.93 -10.87 -9.00
C ASP A 105 4.03 -11.79 -9.85
N GLY A 106 2.71 -11.78 -9.61
CA GLY A 106 1.72 -12.49 -10.43
C GLY A 106 1.42 -11.84 -11.79
N LEU A 107 1.83 -10.58 -12.02
CA LEU A 107 1.62 -9.86 -13.28
C LEU A 107 2.82 -10.04 -14.23
N THR A 108 3.01 -11.24 -14.76
CA THR A 108 4.20 -11.59 -15.55
C THR A 108 4.08 -11.23 -17.04
N GLU A 109 2.87 -11.06 -17.57
CA GLU A 109 2.69 -10.81 -19.00
C GLU A 109 3.07 -9.37 -19.38
N GLU A 110 3.58 -9.19 -20.61
CA GLU A 110 3.91 -7.87 -21.16
C GLU A 110 2.65 -7.00 -21.32
N SER A 111 1.51 -7.62 -21.63
CA SER A 111 0.18 -6.98 -21.68
C SER A 111 -0.21 -6.32 -20.37
N GLN A 112 0.34 -6.78 -19.24
CA GLN A 112 0.07 -6.33 -17.88
C GLN A 112 1.08 -5.29 -17.36
N CYS A 113 2.01 -4.82 -18.20
CA CYS A 113 3.07 -3.89 -17.80
C CYS A 113 2.55 -2.59 -17.17
N VAL A 114 1.41 -2.08 -17.68
CA VAL A 114 0.76 -0.86 -17.17
C VAL A 114 0.17 -1.11 -15.77
N GLU A 115 -0.58 -2.18 -15.59
CA GLU A 115 -1.17 -2.54 -14.29
C GLU A 115 -0.07 -2.79 -13.25
N ARG A 116 0.98 -3.52 -13.63
CA ARG A 116 2.15 -3.78 -12.79
C ARG A 116 2.82 -2.48 -12.33
N SER A 117 2.99 -1.52 -13.23
CA SER A 117 3.57 -0.20 -12.92
C SER A 117 2.71 0.61 -11.94
N GLN A 118 1.39 0.46 -12.01
CA GLN A 118 0.47 1.11 -11.07
C GLN A 118 0.61 0.53 -9.66
N TYR A 119 0.73 -0.79 -9.51
CA TYR A 119 1.01 -1.40 -8.21
C TYR A 119 2.42 -1.07 -7.69
N ILE A 120 3.43 -0.98 -8.57
CA ILE A 120 4.76 -0.48 -8.18
C ILE A 120 4.68 0.96 -7.68
N THR A 121 3.83 1.80 -8.26
CA THR A 121 3.60 3.17 -7.77
C THR A 121 3.03 3.18 -6.35
N VAL A 122 2.07 2.29 -6.05
CA VAL A 122 1.57 2.11 -4.69
C VAL A 122 2.71 1.66 -3.77
N LEU A 123 3.50 0.67 -4.20
CA LEU A 123 4.61 0.14 -3.43
C LEU A 123 5.60 1.25 -3.05
N ILE A 124 5.99 2.12 -4.00
CA ILE A 124 6.88 3.27 -3.76
C ILE A 124 6.35 4.19 -2.67
N GLU A 125 5.04 4.48 -2.65
CA GLU A 125 4.46 5.33 -1.62
C GLU A 125 4.55 4.71 -0.21
N LEU A 126 4.61 3.37 -0.12
CA LEU A 126 4.83 2.66 1.15
C LEU A 126 6.25 2.84 1.72
N MET A 127 7.19 3.43 0.96
CA MET A 127 8.51 3.83 1.48
C MET A 127 8.40 4.69 2.74
N LYS A 128 7.39 5.57 2.78
CA LYS A 128 7.17 6.52 3.88
C LYS A 128 6.84 5.77 5.17
N PRO A 129 5.71 5.03 5.26
CA PRO A 129 5.34 4.32 6.50
C PRO A 129 6.33 3.22 6.89
N LEU A 130 7.00 2.56 5.93
CA LEU A 130 7.91 1.45 6.23
C LEU A 130 9.30 1.89 6.68
N SER A 131 9.65 3.17 6.53
CA SER A 131 11.00 3.67 6.86
C SER A 131 11.39 3.47 8.33
N LEU A 132 10.43 3.36 9.25
CA LEU A 132 10.73 3.10 10.66
C LEU A 132 10.85 1.60 11.00
N GLY A 133 10.37 0.71 10.11
CA GLY A 133 10.25 -0.71 10.37
C GLY A 133 11.55 -1.50 10.15
N PRO A 134 11.67 -2.70 10.74
CA PRO A 134 12.84 -3.58 10.62
C PRO A 134 12.98 -4.16 9.20
N PHE A 135 11.90 -4.18 8.41
CA PHE A 135 11.89 -4.76 7.06
C PHE A 135 12.32 -3.78 5.96
N TYR A 136 12.72 -2.55 6.30
CA TYR A 136 12.99 -1.50 5.32
C TYR A 136 14.08 -1.86 4.30
N ALA A 137 15.19 -2.46 4.74
CA ALA A 137 16.24 -2.90 3.83
C ALA A 137 15.77 -4.01 2.86
N VAL A 138 14.94 -4.94 3.34
CA VAL A 138 14.34 -6.01 2.51
C VAL A 138 13.40 -5.39 1.49
N TYR A 139 12.56 -4.45 1.93
CA TYR A 139 11.66 -3.68 1.08
C TYR A 139 12.43 -2.94 -0.04
N LEU A 140 13.51 -2.22 0.30
CA LEU A 140 14.33 -1.48 -0.67
C LEU A 140 14.97 -2.41 -1.71
N ASN A 141 15.40 -3.60 -1.30
CA ASN A 141 15.94 -4.59 -2.23
C ASN A 141 14.87 -5.13 -3.18
N LYS A 142 13.66 -5.42 -2.68
CA LYS A 142 12.54 -5.84 -3.53
C LYS A 142 12.17 -4.76 -4.55
N LEU A 143 12.07 -3.50 -4.11
CA LEU A 143 11.76 -2.39 -4.98
C LEU A 143 12.85 -2.17 -6.04
N ARG A 144 14.13 -2.30 -5.67
CA ARG A 144 15.26 -2.27 -6.62
C ARG A 144 15.10 -3.33 -7.71
N THR A 145 14.86 -4.58 -7.32
CA THR A 145 14.68 -5.70 -8.27
C THR A 145 13.53 -5.42 -9.24
N LEU A 146 12.40 -4.92 -8.73
CA LEU A 146 11.24 -4.57 -9.57
C LEU A 146 11.58 -3.47 -10.58
N VAL A 147 12.24 -2.38 -10.14
CA VAL A 147 12.61 -1.27 -11.03
C VAL A 147 13.57 -1.72 -12.13
N LEU A 148 14.59 -2.50 -11.79
CA LEU A 148 15.58 -2.99 -12.76
C LEU A 148 14.97 -3.93 -13.82
N ASN A 149 13.89 -4.64 -13.46
CA ASN A 149 13.21 -5.60 -14.32
C ASN A 149 12.00 -5.01 -15.08
N LEU A 150 11.76 -3.70 -15.00
CA LEU A 150 10.73 -3.04 -15.81
C LEU A 150 11.03 -3.20 -17.31
N GLU A 151 9.99 -3.35 -18.12
CA GLU A 151 10.06 -3.81 -19.51
C GLU A 151 10.78 -2.83 -20.44
N THR A 152 10.69 -1.52 -20.13
CA THR A 152 11.24 -0.47 -20.99
C THR A 152 12.06 0.55 -20.21
N PRO A 153 13.10 1.15 -20.84
CA PRO A 153 13.84 2.27 -20.25
C PRO A 153 12.95 3.48 -19.92
N GLY A 154 11.87 3.69 -20.68
CA GLY A 154 10.90 4.74 -20.42
C GLY A 154 10.16 4.54 -19.10
N MET A 155 9.74 3.30 -18.81
CA MET A 155 9.12 2.93 -17.54
C MET A 155 10.11 3.09 -16.39
N GLN A 156 11.34 2.58 -16.54
CA GLN A 156 12.40 2.76 -15.54
C GLN A 156 12.62 4.24 -15.20
N LYS A 157 12.71 5.11 -16.21
CA LYS A 157 12.88 6.56 -16.03
C LYS A 157 11.67 7.21 -15.34
N ALA A 158 10.45 6.82 -15.69
CA ALA A 158 9.24 7.33 -15.06
C ALA A 158 9.18 6.90 -13.57
N THR A 159 9.50 5.65 -13.29
CA THR A 159 9.55 5.11 -11.92
C THR A 159 10.65 5.76 -11.09
N LEU A 160 11.83 6.01 -11.67
CA LEU A 160 12.90 6.76 -11.01
C LEU A 160 12.52 8.20 -10.68
N LYS A 161 11.72 8.85 -11.54
CA LYS A 161 11.19 10.19 -11.23
C LYS A 161 10.27 10.14 -10.01
N LEU A 162 9.36 9.17 -9.96
CA LEU A 162 8.47 8.94 -8.83
C LEU A 162 9.27 8.67 -7.54
N LEU A 163 10.28 7.79 -7.62
CA LEU A 163 11.19 7.53 -6.51
C LEU A 163 11.93 8.78 -6.04
N PHE A 164 12.42 9.61 -6.97
CA PHE A 164 13.06 10.87 -6.61
C PHE A 164 12.11 11.79 -5.84
N GLU A 165 10.86 11.94 -6.31
CA GLU A 165 9.83 12.74 -5.64
C GLU A 165 9.51 12.20 -4.23
N THR A 166 9.38 10.88 -4.09
CA THR A 166 9.15 10.22 -2.79
C THR A 166 10.35 10.37 -1.84
N VAL A 167 11.58 10.18 -2.34
CA VAL A 167 12.82 10.22 -1.54
C VAL A 167 13.19 11.65 -1.12
N SER A 168 12.98 12.63 -2.00
CA SER A 168 13.25 14.04 -1.72
C SER A 168 12.16 14.71 -0.90
N GLY A 169 10.96 14.12 -0.86
CA GLY A 169 9.81 14.63 -0.14
C GLY A 169 9.84 14.41 1.38
N THR A 170 8.66 14.54 1.98
CA THR A 170 8.41 14.29 3.39
C THR A 170 7.85 12.87 3.60
N GLY A 171 7.97 12.35 4.82
CA GLY A 171 7.40 11.07 5.24
C GLY A 171 8.40 9.92 5.38
N ILE A 172 9.58 10.02 4.77
CA ILE A 172 10.71 9.14 5.13
C ILE A 172 11.32 9.64 6.43
N SER A 173 11.48 8.73 7.41
CA SER A 173 12.12 8.98 8.69
C SER A 173 13.54 9.54 8.50
N ASP A 174 13.89 10.54 9.31
CA ASP A 174 15.23 11.12 9.32
C ASP A 174 16.32 10.09 9.64
N MET A 175 15.98 9.03 10.40
CA MET A 175 16.90 7.93 10.69
C MET A 175 17.27 7.10 9.44
N ARG A 176 16.38 7.03 8.44
CA ARG A 176 16.61 6.30 7.19
C ARG A 176 16.93 7.19 6.01
N ARG A 177 16.76 8.50 6.12
CA ARG A 177 16.93 9.44 5.00
C ARG A 177 18.27 9.28 4.28
N VAL A 178 19.37 9.14 5.02
CA VAL A 178 20.70 8.93 4.43
C VAL A 178 20.79 7.60 3.67
N GLU A 179 20.31 6.50 4.28
CA GLU A 179 20.27 5.18 3.67
C GLU A 179 19.42 5.17 2.40
N THR A 180 18.22 5.76 2.46
CA THR A 180 17.30 5.83 1.33
C THR A 180 17.86 6.64 0.18
N VAL A 181 18.50 7.79 0.46
CA VAL A 181 19.15 8.62 -0.57
C VAL A 181 20.32 7.86 -1.20
N GLY A 182 21.18 7.22 -0.40
CA GLY A 182 22.28 6.39 -0.91
C GLY A 182 21.77 5.27 -1.81
N TRP A 183 20.77 4.52 -1.34
CA TRP A 183 20.12 3.46 -2.10
C TRP A 183 19.56 3.96 -3.45
N PHE A 184 18.91 5.13 -3.45
CA PHE A 184 18.34 5.72 -4.66
C PHE A 184 19.42 6.11 -5.67
N LEU A 185 20.51 6.73 -5.22
CA LEU A 185 21.63 7.09 -6.09
C LEU A 185 22.28 5.86 -6.73
N ASP A 186 22.45 4.79 -5.95
CA ASP A 186 22.97 3.52 -6.47
C ASP A 186 22.04 2.89 -7.51
N LEU A 187 20.72 2.93 -7.27
CA LEU A 187 19.73 2.45 -8.23
C LEU A 187 19.74 3.28 -9.51
N LYS A 188 19.78 4.60 -9.39
CA LYS A 188 19.85 5.51 -10.54
C LYS A 188 21.06 5.21 -11.42
N ASN A 189 22.24 5.01 -10.81
CA ASN A 189 23.46 4.65 -11.53
C ASN A 189 23.34 3.32 -12.30
N GLN A 190 22.65 2.33 -11.73
CA GLN A 190 22.44 1.03 -12.38
C GLN A 190 21.52 1.10 -13.59
N VAL A 191 20.53 2.00 -13.58
CA VAL A 191 19.63 2.23 -14.73
C VAL A 191 20.33 3.04 -15.84
N GLY A 192 21.47 3.69 -15.54
CA GLY A 192 22.25 4.44 -16.52
C GLY A 192 21.70 5.83 -16.85
N ILE A 193 21.05 6.48 -15.88
CA ILE A 193 20.46 7.84 -15.98
C ILE A 193 21.14 8.80 -15.02
#